data_AF-A0A955XUR1-F1
#
_entry.id   AF-A0A955XUR1-F1
#
_cell.length_a   1.000
_cell.length_b   1.000
_cell.length_c   1.000
_cell.angle_alpha   90.00
_cell.angle_beta   90.00
_cell.angle_gamma   90.00
#
_symmetry.space_group_name_H-M   'P 1'
#
loop_
_entity.id
_entity.type
_entity.pdbx_description
1 polymer ?
#
loop_
_entity_poly.entity_id
_entity_poly.type
_entity_poly.pdbx_seq_one_letter_code
_entity_poly.pdbx_strand_id
1 'polypeptide(L)'
;MKALTTLAALAVPLILSGPAFSAPADHGPPPDTPVVGDNPKGPGVGGCVEDSFEPDGISSPQLLSAGSLSDMGLCNGDDFWRIDLRSGMRAQIDIQFSHALGDVDMAIVRPDQSIVAVSEGVADFEHLTYMATSDESIILRVYGYDGAQNSYSIDLSLEDYGPSCRQDDFEPNNSAGEALDAPESPSQSRLCLGDEDWFMVELDEGEGFDFGVRFDASMSPLSIELYDEDLHLVDTATPTNDSTTVVFDETEDDSTFWVRVFSPTGGFNDYTFSAAIYEPDSGERGTVLGNVQYEDQLRGADVVIGGATTRWLPARQVPISLIRVNDQRVIASAMTDDNGEYHIDYVHRGGGDVIVEVSASLAGPGYRMAVINNETENAVHRSRSIALSQLPASNGNEHNASFRFEAQGELGGAFNITDRTLDAFRFIAQHARPADLDLTVVWQRGTPHECTSCYVNGT
;
A
#
# COMPACT_ATOMS: atom_id res chain seq x y z
N MET A 1 26.99 26.17 -54.58
CA MET A 1 26.01 26.15 -55.68
C MET A 1 24.61 26.05 -55.07
N LYS A 2 23.67 26.83 -55.62
CA LYS A 2 22.29 26.97 -55.17
C LYS A 2 21.49 25.67 -55.37
N ALA A 3 20.62 25.34 -54.42
CA ALA A 3 19.22 24.96 -54.67
C ALA A 3 18.42 25.01 -53.36
N LEU A 4 17.76 26.16 -53.13
CA LEU A 4 16.57 26.25 -52.29
C LEU A 4 15.42 25.61 -53.05
N THR A 5 14.67 24.70 -52.43
CA THR A 5 13.33 24.34 -52.90
C THR A 5 12.38 24.34 -51.72
N THR A 6 11.47 25.31 -51.76
CA THR A 6 10.38 25.57 -50.83
C THR A 6 9.31 24.49 -51.01
N LEU A 7 8.90 23.80 -49.94
CA LEU A 7 7.68 22.98 -49.95
C LEU A 7 6.57 23.74 -49.22
N ALA A 8 5.53 24.07 -49.97
CA ALA A 8 4.30 24.67 -49.49
C ALA A 8 3.45 23.62 -48.76
N ALA A 9 2.92 23.99 -47.60
CA ALA A 9 1.91 23.21 -46.88
C ALA A 9 0.60 23.19 -47.69
N LEU A 10 0.20 22.00 -48.15
CA LEU A 10 -1.17 21.72 -48.55
C LEU A 10 -1.88 21.05 -47.36
N ALA A 11 -2.79 21.78 -46.73
CA ALA A 11 -3.76 21.19 -45.82
C ALA A 11 -4.79 20.40 -46.63
N VAL A 12 -4.82 19.09 -46.44
CA VAL A 12 -5.89 18.19 -46.89
C VAL A 12 -6.72 17.82 -45.66
N PRO A 13 -8.04 18.03 -45.62
CA PRO A 13 -8.84 17.51 -44.52
C PRO A 13 -8.99 16.00 -44.69
N LEU A 14 -8.38 15.22 -43.79
CA LEU A 14 -8.68 13.80 -43.68
C LEU A 14 -10.06 13.64 -43.04
N ILE A 15 -11.04 13.25 -43.85
CA ILE A 15 -12.29 12.67 -43.37
C ILE A 15 -12.01 11.19 -43.12
N LEU A 16 -11.77 10.82 -41.86
CA LEU A 16 -11.78 9.42 -41.42
C LEU A 16 -13.22 9.03 -41.07
N SER A 17 -13.88 8.35 -42.01
CA SER A 17 -15.08 7.56 -41.75
C SER A 17 -14.68 6.24 -41.07
N GLY A 18 -14.86 6.15 -39.76
CA GLY A 18 -14.76 4.88 -39.01
C GLY A 18 -16.03 4.02 -39.16
N PRO A 19 -15.92 2.68 -39.01
CA PRO A 19 -17.09 1.80 -39.04
C PRO A 19 -17.91 1.97 -37.75
N ALA A 20 -19.23 1.95 -37.89
CA ALA A 20 -20.18 2.00 -36.79
C ALA A 20 -20.01 0.75 -35.89
N PHE A 21 -19.63 0.97 -34.64
CA PHE A 21 -19.73 -0.04 -33.59
C PHE A 21 -21.19 -0.17 -33.13
N SER A 22 -21.76 -1.36 -33.25
CA SER A 22 -23.06 -1.70 -32.68
C SER A 22 -22.96 -1.81 -31.16
N ALA A 23 -23.85 -1.12 -30.46
CA ALA A 23 -24.03 -1.27 -29.01
C ALA A 23 -24.47 -2.71 -28.64
N PRO A 24 -24.05 -3.24 -27.48
CA PRO A 24 -24.60 -4.49 -26.94
C PRO A 24 -26.08 -4.31 -26.55
N ALA A 25 -26.82 -5.41 -26.60
CA ALA A 25 -28.26 -5.46 -26.42
C ALA A 25 -28.73 -4.93 -25.05
N ASP A 26 -29.63 -3.95 -25.12
CA ASP A 26 -30.46 -3.44 -24.04
C ASP A 26 -31.36 -4.55 -23.49
N HIS A 27 -31.07 -5.03 -22.29
CA HIS A 27 -32.00 -5.84 -21.52
C HIS A 27 -33.04 -4.89 -20.92
N GLY A 28 -34.09 -4.66 -21.69
CA GLY A 28 -35.21 -3.80 -21.33
C GLY A 28 -35.85 -4.16 -19.97
N PRO A 29 -36.51 -3.18 -19.34
CA PRO A 29 -37.09 -3.33 -18.01
C PRO A 29 -38.22 -4.37 -17.99
N PRO A 30 -38.40 -5.09 -16.87
CA PRO A 30 -39.51 -6.03 -16.71
C PRO A 30 -40.87 -5.30 -16.78
N PRO A 31 -41.94 -5.99 -17.20
CA PRO A 31 -43.20 -5.37 -17.61
C PRO A 31 -44.01 -4.81 -16.43
N ASP A 32 -44.66 -3.67 -16.69
CA ASP A 32 -45.61 -2.98 -15.82
C ASP A 32 -46.73 -3.89 -15.29
N THR A 33 -46.92 -3.83 -13.97
CA THR A 33 -48.19 -4.15 -13.31
C THR A 33 -48.65 -2.91 -12.50
N PRO A 34 -49.96 -2.73 -12.31
CA PRO A 34 -50.64 -1.48 -12.63
C PRO A 34 -50.48 -0.39 -11.56
N VAL A 35 -50.51 0.85 -12.06
CA VAL A 35 -50.68 2.09 -11.30
C VAL A 35 -51.81 1.95 -10.28
N VAL A 36 -51.43 1.82 -9.00
CA VAL A 36 -52.29 2.15 -7.85
C VAL A 36 -51.83 3.51 -7.38
N GLY A 37 -52.78 4.45 -7.35
CA GLY A 37 -52.55 5.88 -7.37
C GLY A 37 -51.84 6.48 -6.16
N ASP A 38 -51.49 7.76 -6.33
CA ASP A 38 -51.05 8.73 -5.33
C ASP A 38 -51.34 8.30 -3.88
N ASN A 39 -50.31 7.78 -3.21
CA ASN A 39 -50.29 7.70 -1.76
C ASN A 39 -49.36 8.80 -1.26
N PRO A 40 -49.86 9.82 -0.54
CA PRO A 40 -49.04 10.90 -0.02
C PRO A 40 -48.05 10.33 1.02
N LYS A 41 -46.87 10.97 1.12
CA LYS A 41 -45.87 10.82 2.19
C LYS A 41 -46.47 10.21 3.46
N GLY A 42 -46.18 8.94 3.72
CA GLY A 42 -46.37 8.34 5.04
C GLY A 42 -45.23 8.77 5.96
N PRO A 43 -45.49 9.15 7.22
CA PRO A 43 -44.45 9.52 8.16
C PRO A 43 -43.77 8.24 8.67
N GLY A 44 -42.52 8.02 8.30
CA GLY A 44 -41.64 7.11 9.01
C GLY A 44 -41.36 7.69 10.40
N VAL A 45 -41.85 7.03 11.44
CA VAL A 45 -41.61 7.43 12.83
C VAL A 45 -40.21 6.97 13.23
N GLY A 46 -39.30 7.94 13.23
CA GLY A 46 -37.87 7.84 13.54
C GLY A 46 -37.12 8.83 12.64
N GLY A 47 -37.51 10.11 12.65
CA GLY A 47 -36.84 11.12 11.83
C GLY A 47 -35.38 11.25 12.26
N CYS A 48 -34.48 11.39 11.29
CA CYS A 48 -33.11 11.80 11.56
C CYS A 48 -33.14 13.09 12.39
N VAL A 49 -32.32 13.14 13.43
CA VAL A 49 -32.24 14.27 14.35
C VAL A 49 -30.94 14.99 14.06
N GLU A 50 -31.04 16.24 13.59
CA GLU A 50 -29.86 17.10 13.42
C GLU A 50 -29.16 17.27 14.76
N ASP A 51 -27.84 17.32 14.71
CA ASP A 51 -27.02 17.60 15.88
C ASP A 51 -26.90 19.11 16.15
N SER A 52 -26.05 19.45 17.13
CA SER A 52 -25.87 20.83 17.59
C SER A 52 -24.88 21.65 16.76
N PHE A 53 -24.19 21.06 15.79
CA PHE A 53 -23.16 21.69 14.97
C PHE A 53 -23.72 22.37 13.71
N GLU A 54 -24.96 22.04 13.35
CA GLU A 54 -25.71 22.70 12.27
C GLU A 54 -26.00 24.21 12.57
N PRO A 55 -25.88 25.12 11.58
CA PRO A 55 -25.49 24.90 10.18
C PRO A 55 -23.98 24.72 9.98
N ASP A 56 -23.57 23.72 9.20
CA ASP A 56 -22.15 23.38 8.98
C ASP A 56 -21.71 23.30 7.49
N GLY A 57 -22.52 23.79 6.57
CA GLY A 57 -22.23 23.74 5.13
C GLY A 57 -20.86 24.30 4.70
N ILE A 58 -20.37 23.88 3.54
CA ILE A 58 -19.01 24.13 3.00
C ILE A 58 -18.48 25.58 3.04
N SER A 59 -19.36 26.58 3.07
CA SER A 59 -18.96 28.00 3.20
C SER A 59 -18.54 28.40 4.63
N SER A 60 -18.86 27.58 5.62
CA SER A 60 -18.58 27.82 7.04
C SER A 60 -18.43 26.49 7.81
N PRO A 61 -17.51 25.60 7.42
CA PRO A 61 -17.30 24.32 8.09
C PRO A 61 -16.84 24.51 9.53
N GLN A 62 -17.34 23.67 10.44
CA GLN A 62 -16.96 23.68 11.87
C GLN A 62 -15.57 23.08 12.06
N LEU A 63 -14.78 23.61 13.00
CA LEU A 63 -13.47 23.03 13.31
C LEU A 63 -13.63 21.68 14.02
N LEU A 64 -13.16 20.61 13.40
CA LEU A 64 -13.01 19.30 14.02
C LEU A 64 -11.64 19.21 14.69
N SER A 65 -11.65 18.94 15.99
CA SER A 65 -10.44 18.74 16.81
C SER A 65 -10.21 17.25 17.04
N ALA A 66 -8.96 16.86 17.32
CA ALA A 66 -8.63 15.47 17.61
C ALA A 66 -9.46 14.90 18.80
N GLY A 67 -9.84 13.63 18.68
CA GLY A 67 -10.73 12.91 19.58
C GLY A 67 -12.03 12.47 18.89
N SER A 68 -12.95 11.94 19.68
CA SER A 68 -14.21 11.37 19.18
C SER A 68 -15.40 12.30 19.41
N LEU A 69 -16.26 12.44 18.41
CA LEU A 69 -17.60 13.01 18.50
C LEU A 69 -18.63 11.92 18.18
N SER A 70 -19.70 11.85 18.96
CA SER A 70 -20.80 10.91 18.78
C SER A 70 -22.11 11.64 18.60
N ASP A 71 -23.12 10.90 18.13
CA ASP A 71 -24.50 11.39 17.99
C ASP A 71 -24.62 12.55 16.98
N MET A 72 -23.80 12.51 15.92
CA MET A 72 -23.91 13.44 14.78
C MET A 72 -25.07 13.03 13.88
N GLY A 73 -25.75 14.00 13.29
CA GLY A 73 -26.98 13.79 12.52
C GLY A 73 -26.82 14.28 11.10
N LEU A 74 -26.81 13.35 10.14
CA LEU A 74 -26.76 13.66 8.71
C LEU A 74 -28.18 13.64 8.15
N CYS A 75 -28.95 14.72 8.33
CA CYS A 75 -30.38 14.71 7.99
C CYS A 75 -30.76 15.57 6.80
N ASN A 76 -30.18 16.76 6.62
CA ASN A 76 -30.56 17.68 5.55
C ASN A 76 -29.37 18.28 4.79
N GLY A 77 -28.44 17.44 4.36
CA GLY A 77 -27.31 17.86 3.55
C GLY A 77 -26.10 16.99 3.79
N ASP A 78 -24.95 17.51 3.39
CA ASP A 78 -23.66 16.96 3.76
C ASP A 78 -23.11 17.81 4.90
N ASP A 79 -22.40 17.17 5.81
CA ASP A 79 -21.74 17.82 6.92
C ASP A 79 -20.32 18.19 6.51
N PHE A 80 -19.88 19.40 6.83
CA PHE A 80 -18.53 19.85 6.49
C PHE A 80 -17.73 20.26 7.74
N TRP A 81 -16.63 19.54 7.92
CA TRP A 81 -15.69 19.73 9.02
C TRP A 81 -14.38 20.29 8.49
N ARG A 82 -13.88 21.36 9.11
CA ARG A 82 -12.55 21.88 8.86
C ARG A 82 -11.56 21.18 9.78
N ILE A 83 -10.45 20.72 9.23
CA ILE A 83 -9.33 20.19 10.01
C ILE A 83 -8.10 21.05 9.68
N ASP A 84 -7.51 21.62 10.73
CA ASP A 84 -6.29 22.42 10.61
C ASP A 84 -5.07 21.52 10.83
N LEU A 85 -4.23 21.43 9.80
CA LEU A 85 -3.04 20.59 9.80
C LEU A 85 -1.81 21.46 9.59
N ARG A 86 -0.75 21.14 10.33
CA ARG A 86 0.59 21.66 10.04
C ARG A 86 1.29 20.71 9.10
N SER A 87 2.27 21.22 8.36
CA SER A 87 3.23 20.37 7.66
C SER A 87 3.81 19.35 8.64
N GLY A 88 3.77 18.05 8.32
CA GLY A 88 4.14 17.02 9.32
C GLY A 88 2.96 16.23 9.86
N MET A 89 1.75 16.78 9.80
CA MET A 89 0.63 16.18 10.49
C MET A 89 -0.09 15.15 9.61
N ARG A 90 -0.26 13.95 10.16
CA ARG A 90 -1.14 12.92 9.63
C ARG A 90 -2.48 13.02 10.35
N ALA A 91 -3.56 13.16 9.58
CA ALA A 91 -4.93 12.98 10.05
C ALA A 91 -5.40 11.56 9.71
N GLN A 92 -5.86 10.84 10.71
CA GLN A 92 -6.57 9.59 10.55
C GLN A 92 -8.01 9.82 11.01
N ILE A 93 -8.96 9.54 10.12
CA ILE A 93 -10.37 9.88 10.26
C ILE A 93 -11.17 8.60 10.11
N ASP A 94 -11.90 8.24 11.16
CA ASP A 94 -12.80 7.11 11.20
C ASP A 94 -14.22 7.60 11.42
N ILE A 95 -15.17 7.22 10.58
CA ILE A 95 -16.59 7.40 10.87
C ILE A 95 -17.26 6.04 11.05
N GLN A 96 -18.21 5.97 11.98
CA GLN A 96 -19.05 4.77 12.19
C GLN A 96 -20.51 5.16 12.12
N PHE A 97 -21.31 4.32 11.47
CA PHE A 97 -22.75 4.52 11.27
C PHE A 97 -23.45 3.16 11.15
N SER A 98 -24.76 3.15 10.99
CA SER A 98 -25.50 1.91 10.71
C SER A 98 -25.90 1.88 9.24
N HIS A 99 -25.23 1.06 8.43
CA HIS A 99 -25.54 0.90 7.01
C HIS A 99 -27.00 0.45 6.78
N ALA A 100 -27.61 -0.23 7.77
CA ALA A 100 -29.03 -0.58 7.75
C ALA A 100 -29.99 0.62 7.72
N LEU A 101 -29.53 1.82 8.12
CA LEU A 101 -30.29 3.08 8.05
C LEU A 101 -30.00 3.88 6.77
N GLY A 102 -28.91 3.56 6.08
CA GLY A 102 -28.44 4.29 4.91
C GLY A 102 -26.92 4.33 4.87
N ASP A 103 -26.36 4.48 3.68
CA ASP A 103 -24.92 4.46 3.46
C ASP A 103 -24.33 5.86 3.61
N VAL A 104 -23.23 5.98 4.34
CA VAL A 104 -22.57 7.26 4.62
C VAL A 104 -21.14 7.18 4.13
N ASP A 105 -20.80 8.10 3.23
CA ASP A 105 -19.49 8.24 2.63
C ASP A 105 -18.75 9.45 3.22
N MET A 106 -17.44 9.53 2.99
CA MET A 106 -16.68 10.73 3.28
C MET A 106 -15.61 11.05 2.24
N ALA A 107 -15.30 12.34 2.12
CA ALA A 107 -14.26 12.84 1.24
C ALA A 107 -13.47 13.97 1.90
N ILE A 108 -12.16 13.99 1.65
CA ILE A 108 -11.34 15.18 1.92
C ILE A 108 -11.37 16.04 0.68
N VAL A 109 -11.82 17.27 0.84
CA VAL A 109 -11.87 18.29 -0.21
C VAL A 109 -11.05 19.50 0.20
N ARG A 110 -10.47 20.19 -0.79
CA ARG A 110 -9.86 21.50 -0.57
C ARG A 110 -10.92 22.59 -0.56
N PRO A 111 -10.57 23.81 -0.09
CA PRO A 111 -11.47 24.96 -0.17
C PRO A 111 -12.00 25.30 -1.58
N ASP A 112 -11.31 24.87 -2.64
CA ASP A 112 -11.74 25.01 -4.04
C ASP A 112 -12.66 23.87 -4.53
N GLN A 113 -13.05 22.96 -3.61
CA GLN A 113 -13.87 21.76 -3.85
C GLN A 113 -13.20 20.66 -4.68
N SER A 114 -11.89 20.75 -4.93
CA SER A 114 -11.17 19.60 -5.47
C SER A 114 -11.14 18.47 -4.45
N ILE A 115 -11.46 17.26 -4.91
CA ILE A 115 -11.40 16.04 -4.10
C ILE A 115 -9.95 15.58 -4.00
N VAL A 116 -9.51 15.31 -2.77
CA VAL A 116 -8.14 14.88 -2.43
C VAL A 116 -8.11 13.39 -2.12
N ALA A 117 -9.07 12.93 -1.32
CA ALA A 117 -9.23 11.53 -0.94
C ALA A 117 -10.72 11.23 -0.72
N VAL A 118 -11.12 9.98 -0.91
CA VAL A 118 -12.51 9.51 -0.73
C VAL A 118 -12.52 8.16 -0.02
N SER A 119 -13.56 7.94 0.76
CA SER A 119 -13.95 6.66 1.34
C SER A 119 -15.44 6.51 1.07
N GLU A 120 -15.78 5.56 0.21
CA GLU A 120 -17.13 5.31 -0.32
C GLU A 120 -17.44 3.81 -0.15
N GLY A 121 -17.21 3.30 1.06
CA GLY A 121 -17.52 1.93 1.45
C GLY A 121 -19.02 1.68 1.53
N VAL A 122 -19.37 0.42 1.84
CA VAL A 122 -20.77 -0.01 2.07
C VAL A 122 -20.91 -0.67 3.45
N ALA A 123 -19.86 -0.56 4.27
CA ALA A 123 -19.81 -1.14 5.60
C ALA A 123 -20.41 -0.18 6.63
N ASP A 124 -20.44 -0.57 7.90
CA ASP A 124 -20.87 0.31 9.01
C ASP A 124 -19.81 1.36 9.40
N PHE A 125 -18.78 1.57 8.57
CA PHE A 125 -17.68 2.51 8.83
C PHE A 125 -17.02 3.01 7.55
N GLU A 126 -16.44 4.21 7.61
CA GLU A 126 -15.47 4.70 6.63
C GLU A 126 -14.15 5.05 7.29
N HIS A 127 -13.05 4.97 6.53
CA HIS A 127 -11.70 5.29 6.99
C HIS A 127 -10.93 6.14 5.97
N LEU A 128 -10.22 7.18 6.43
CA LEU A 128 -9.29 7.98 5.63
C LEU A 128 -8.03 8.30 6.42
N THR A 129 -6.90 8.29 5.72
CA THR A 129 -5.65 8.87 6.19
C THR A 129 -5.19 9.96 5.24
N TYR A 130 -4.78 11.10 5.78
CA TYR A 130 -4.25 12.23 5.02
C TYR A 130 -2.99 12.79 5.67
N MET A 131 -1.95 13.02 4.87
CA MET A 131 -0.70 13.63 5.33
C MET A 131 -0.60 15.06 4.77
N ALA A 132 -0.49 16.04 5.66
CA ALA A 132 -0.27 17.43 5.27
C ALA A 132 1.22 17.68 4.96
N THR A 133 1.51 18.08 3.73
CA THR A 133 2.87 18.43 3.25
C THR A 133 3.19 19.92 3.40
N SER A 134 2.21 20.72 3.82
CA SER A 134 2.37 22.13 4.16
C SER A 134 1.34 22.52 5.24
N ASP A 135 1.50 23.68 5.86
CA ASP A 135 0.47 24.21 6.75
C ASP A 135 -0.80 24.50 5.94
N GLU A 136 -1.87 23.74 6.20
CA GLU A 136 -3.10 23.80 5.41
C GLU A 136 -4.35 23.53 6.25
N SER A 137 -5.50 23.96 5.71
CA SER A 137 -6.81 23.61 6.24
C SER A 137 -7.53 22.78 5.19
N ILE A 138 -7.78 21.51 5.50
CA ILE A 138 -8.61 20.64 4.68
C ILE A 138 -10.06 20.68 5.16
N ILE A 139 -10.98 20.28 4.29
CA ILE A 139 -12.39 20.11 4.62
C ILE A 139 -12.73 18.62 4.48
N LEU A 140 -13.17 17.99 5.55
CA LEU A 140 -13.83 16.71 5.50
C LEU A 140 -15.31 16.94 5.20
N ARG A 141 -15.80 16.32 4.13
CA ARG A 141 -17.21 16.26 3.75
C ARG A 141 -17.74 14.87 4.10
N VAL A 142 -18.74 14.79 4.97
CA VAL A 142 -19.47 13.56 5.30
C VAL A 142 -20.84 13.64 4.62
N TYR A 143 -21.22 12.62 3.85
CA TYR A 143 -22.42 12.70 3.02
C TYR A 143 -23.09 11.35 2.84
N GLY A 144 -24.40 11.36 2.60
CA GLY A 144 -25.17 10.12 2.41
C GLY A 144 -25.20 9.71 0.95
N TYR A 145 -24.85 8.46 0.66
CA TYR A 145 -25.00 7.92 -0.70
C TYR A 145 -26.48 7.99 -1.13
N ASP A 146 -26.73 8.48 -2.35
CA ASP A 146 -28.08 8.71 -2.89
C ASP A 146 -29.01 9.53 -1.96
N GLY A 147 -28.43 10.41 -1.13
CA GLY A 147 -29.16 11.24 -0.19
C GLY A 147 -29.65 10.49 1.06
N ALA A 148 -28.99 9.38 1.41
CA ALA A 148 -29.21 8.67 2.66
C ALA A 148 -29.08 9.61 3.87
N GLN A 149 -29.84 9.31 4.93
CA GLN A 149 -29.78 10.00 6.20
C GLN A 149 -29.36 9.02 7.29
N ASN A 150 -28.47 9.43 8.18
CA ASN A 150 -27.99 8.56 9.24
C ASN A 150 -27.57 9.35 10.47
N SER A 151 -27.38 8.63 11.58
CA SER A 151 -26.56 9.12 12.68
C SER A 151 -25.18 8.50 12.59
N TYR A 152 -24.14 9.27 12.86
CA TYR A 152 -22.76 8.78 12.84
C TYR A 152 -21.96 9.27 14.04
N SER A 153 -20.80 8.64 14.24
CA SER A 153 -19.73 9.14 15.10
C SER A 153 -18.48 9.32 14.27
N ILE A 154 -17.66 10.30 14.63
CA ILE A 154 -16.36 10.55 14.00
C ILE A 154 -15.26 10.48 15.06
N ASP A 155 -14.17 9.79 14.74
CA ASP A 155 -12.91 9.82 15.49
C ASP A 155 -11.83 10.44 14.61
N LEU A 156 -11.19 11.50 15.12
CA LEU A 156 -10.04 12.13 14.48
C LEU A 156 -8.80 11.90 15.33
N SER A 157 -7.85 11.12 14.82
CA SER A 157 -6.49 11.07 15.37
C SER A 157 -5.58 12.00 14.56
N LEU A 158 -4.81 12.82 15.27
CA LEU A 158 -3.78 13.68 14.67
C LEU A 158 -2.41 13.27 15.21
N GLU A 159 -1.55 12.81 14.32
CA GLU A 159 -0.15 12.51 14.62
C GLU A 159 0.72 13.60 14.01
N ASP A 160 1.57 14.22 14.82
CA ASP A 160 2.49 15.26 14.36
C ASP A 160 3.88 14.66 14.19
N TYR A 161 4.25 14.31 12.97
CA TYR A 161 5.62 13.95 12.61
C TYR A 161 6.54 15.19 12.55
N GLY A 162 5.95 16.38 12.72
CA GLY A 162 6.61 17.68 12.83
C GLY A 162 7.12 18.23 11.50
N PRO A 163 7.28 19.56 11.38
CA PRO A 163 8.18 20.16 10.39
C PRO A 163 9.66 19.94 10.75
N SER A 164 9.94 19.26 11.87
CA SER A 164 11.28 18.94 12.36
C SER A 164 11.63 17.48 12.10
N CYS A 165 11.29 16.97 10.92
CA CYS A 165 12.09 15.89 10.38
C CYS A 165 13.52 16.43 10.30
N ARG A 166 14.36 16.04 11.28
CA ARG A 166 15.77 16.39 11.22
C ARG A 166 16.32 15.62 10.04
N GLN A 167 16.58 16.34 8.94
CA GLN A 167 17.32 15.86 7.79
C GLN A 167 18.56 15.10 8.25
N ASP A 168 18.87 14.04 7.54
CA ASP A 168 20.03 13.22 7.85
C ASP A 168 21.34 13.91 7.43
N ASP A 169 22.45 13.17 7.50
CA ASP A 169 23.78 13.70 7.21
C ASP A 169 24.09 13.69 5.69
N PHE A 170 23.22 13.15 4.83
CA PHE A 170 23.33 13.11 3.37
C PHE A 170 22.71 14.36 2.69
N GLU A 171 22.03 15.21 3.46
CA GLU A 171 21.39 16.39 2.91
C GLU A 171 22.36 17.58 2.74
N PRO A 172 22.21 18.42 1.68
CA PRO A 172 21.12 18.39 0.70
C PRO A 172 21.37 17.40 -0.45
N ASN A 173 20.38 16.56 -0.75
CA ASN A 173 20.33 15.67 -1.92
C ASN A 173 18.94 15.66 -2.58
N ASN A 174 18.24 16.79 -2.48
CA ASN A 174 16.83 17.01 -2.88
C ASN A 174 16.57 17.02 -4.40
N SER A 175 17.62 16.90 -5.22
CA SER A 175 17.52 17.00 -6.68
C SER A 175 18.69 16.30 -7.38
N ALA A 176 18.51 15.97 -8.66
CA ALA A 176 19.57 15.36 -9.47
C ALA A 176 20.88 16.19 -9.50
N GLY A 177 20.78 17.52 -9.44
CA GLY A 177 21.95 18.42 -9.40
C GLY A 177 22.65 18.47 -8.04
N GLU A 178 22.03 17.93 -7.00
CA GLU A 178 22.54 17.82 -5.63
C GLU A 178 22.79 16.36 -5.24
N ALA A 179 22.68 15.43 -6.20
CA ALA A 179 22.82 14.01 -5.95
C ALA A 179 24.18 13.68 -5.31
N LEU A 180 24.19 12.71 -4.40
CA LEU A 180 25.40 12.22 -3.75
C LEU A 180 25.87 10.90 -4.34
N ASP A 181 27.18 10.66 -4.32
CA ASP A 181 27.74 9.35 -4.65
C ASP A 181 27.12 8.28 -3.74
N ALA A 182 26.53 7.25 -4.35
CA ALA A 182 25.91 6.17 -3.59
C ALA A 182 26.99 5.32 -2.88
N PRO A 183 27.05 5.28 -1.53
CA PRO A 183 27.96 4.39 -0.83
C PRO A 183 27.71 2.92 -1.15
N GLU A 184 28.80 2.17 -1.33
CA GLU A 184 28.77 0.71 -1.46
C GLU A 184 28.38 0.00 -0.14
N SER A 185 28.54 0.69 0.99
CA SER A 185 28.18 0.15 2.31
C SER A 185 26.77 0.57 2.72
N PRO A 186 25.99 -0.33 3.35
CA PRO A 186 24.68 0.01 3.89
C PRO A 186 24.75 1.22 4.81
N SER A 187 23.93 2.23 4.52
CA SER A 187 23.89 3.51 5.22
C SER A 187 22.47 3.86 5.62
N GLN A 188 22.30 4.48 6.79
CA GLN A 188 21.00 4.92 7.28
C GLN A 188 20.72 6.33 6.79
N SER A 189 19.51 6.56 6.27
CA SER A 189 19.02 7.83 5.76
C SER A 189 17.56 8.01 6.17
N ARG A 190 17.01 9.19 5.91
CA ARG A 190 15.70 9.62 6.32
C ARG A 190 15.10 10.46 5.22
N LEU A 191 13.98 10.00 4.68
CA LEU A 191 13.17 10.76 3.76
C LEU A 191 12.16 11.59 4.54
N CYS A 192 12.30 12.92 4.47
CA CYS A 192 11.34 13.84 5.07
C CYS A 192 10.07 13.98 4.20
N LEU A 193 9.06 14.70 4.71
CA LEU A 193 7.81 14.88 3.98
C LEU A 193 7.99 15.73 2.72
N GLY A 194 7.49 15.21 1.61
CA GLY A 194 7.64 15.83 0.28
C GLY A 194 9.08 15.90 -0.22
N ASP A 195 9.99 15.22 0.47
CA ASP A 195 11.41 15.15 0.17
C ASP A 195 11.73 14.06 -0.85
N GLU A 196 12.89 14.17 -1.46
CA GLU A 196 13.40 13.23 -2.45
C GLU A 196 14.91 13.08 -2.30
N ASP A 197 15.39 11.86 -2.13
CA ASP A 197 16.81 11.59 -2.00
C ASP A 197 17.38 11.16 -3.34
N TRP A 198 18.28 11.97 -3.90
CA TRP A 198 18.96 11.68 -5.14
C TRP A 198 20.39 11.20 -4.90
N PHE A 199 20.74 10.09 -5.54
CA PHE A 199 22.09 9.51 -5.54
C PHE A 199 22.60 9.37 -6.97
N MET A 200 23.92 9.33 -7.14
CA MET A 200 24.55 8.99 -8.42
C MET A 200 25.44 7.77 -8.29
N VAL A 201 25.54 7.01 -9.37
CA VAL A 201 26.38 5.82 -9.51
C VAL A 201 27.17 5.97 -10.80
N GLU A 202 28.49 6.00 -10.71
CA GLU A 202 29.39 5.96 -11.86
C GLU A 202 29.72 4.50 -12.18
N LEU A 203 29.63 4.12 -13.45
CA LEU A 203 29.92 2.78 -13.97
C LEU A 203 30.94 2.90 -15.10
N ASP A 204 31.97 2.07 -15.06
CA ASP A 204 32.89 1.87 -16.20
C ASP A 204 32.23 0.97 -17.27
N GLU A 205 32.72 1.04 -18.52
CA GLU A 205 32.28 0.15 -19.62
C GLU A 205 32.15 -1.31 -19.16
N GLY A 206 30.95 -1.86 -19.34
CA GLY A 206 30.64 -3.22 -18.98
C GLY A 206 30.41 -3.44 -17.49
N GLU A 207 30.22 -2.43 -16.64
CA GLU A 207 29.75 -2.60 -15.26
C GLU A 207 28.23 -2.47 -15.15
N GLY A 208 27.65 -3.15 -14.17
CA GLY A 208 26.26 -2.98 -13.75
C GLY A 208 26.17 -2.63 -12.26
N PHE A 209 24.96 -2.38 -11.78
CA PHE A 209 24.75 -2.17 -10.35
C PHE A 209 23.35 -2.56 -9.88
N ASP A 210 23.23 -2.76 -8.58
CA ASP A 210 21.94 -2.74 -7.89
C ASP A 210 21.91 -1.65 -6.82
N PHE A 211 20.73 -1.04 -6.62
CA PHE A 211 20.47 -0.08 -5.56
C PHE A 211 19.21 -0.50 -4.83
N GLY A 212 19.32 -0.68 -3.51
CA GLY A 212 18.22 -1.13 -2.67
C GLY A 212 18.00 -0.21 -1.49
N VAL A 213 16.73 -0.04 -1.11
CA VAL A 213 16.30 0.59 0.14
C VAL A 213 15.49 -0.40 0.97
N ARG A 214 15.62 -0.33 2.30
CA ARG A 214 14.79 -1.02 3.29
C ARG A 214 14.19 0.00 4.24
N PHE A 215 12.88 -0.08 4.48
CA PHE A 215 12.11 0.94 5.19
C PHE A 215 10.87 0.31 5.85
N ASP A 216 10.17 1.03 6.71
CA ASP A 216 8.91 0.51 7.29
C ASP A 216 7.73 0.85 6.37
N ALA A 217 7.17 -0.14 5.68
CA ALA A 217 6.08 0.09 4.73
C ALA A 217 4.77 0.57 5.40
N SER A 218 4.61 0.41 6.72
CA SER A 218 3.46 0.93 7.47
C SER A 218 3.52 2.46 7.66
N MET A 219 4.72 3.06 7.58
CA MET A 219 4.87 4.52 7.62
C MET A 219 4.56 5.13 6.26
N SER A 220 5.36 4.79 5.24
CA SER A 220 5.16 5.22 3.86
C SER A 220 5.98 4.33 2.92
N PRO A 221 5.40 3.83 1.82
CA PRO A 221 6.17 3.11 0.81
C PRO A 221 7.24 4.02 0.20
N LEU A 222 8.45 3.50 -0.01
CA LEU A 222 9.49 4.17 -0.79
C LEU A 222 9.66 3.51 -2.14
N SER A 223 9.63 4.30 -3.21
CA SER A 223 9.88 3.86 -4.59
C SER A 223 11.24 4.35 -5.05
N ILE A 224 11.78 3.68 -6.07
CA ILE A 224 13.02 4.07 -6.72
C ILE A 224 12.74 4.34 -8.19
N GLU A 225 13.25 5.44 -8.71
CA GLU A 225 13.37 5.69 -10.14
C GLU A 225 14.85 5.77 -10.53
N LEU A 226 15.18 5.18 -11.67
CA LEU A 226 16.52 5.18 -12.25
C LEU A 226 16.53 6.07 -13.49
N TYR A 227 17.52 6.96 -13.58
CA TYR A 227 17.68 7.93 -14.66
C TYR A 227 19.07 7.83 -15.30
N ASP A 228 19.13 8.09 -16.61
CA ASP A 228 20.39 8.22 -17.36
C ASP A 228 21.02 9.62 -17.23
N GLU A 229 22.13 9.86 -17.93
CA GLU A 229 22.87 11.14 -17.92
C GLU A 229 22.08 12.35 -18.46
N ASP A 230 21.08 12.10 -19.31
CA ASP A 230 20.19 13.12 -19.85
C ASP A 230 18.93 13.30 -18.98
N LEU A 231 18.85 12.59 -17.83
CA LEU A 231 17.70 12.49 -16.94
C LEU A 231 16.45 11.91 -17.63
N HIS A 232 16.62 10.99 -18.58
CA HIS A 232 15.53 10.14 -19.02
C HIS A 232 15.34 8.99 -18.05
N LEU A 233 14.08 8.68 -17.75
CA LEU A 233 13.71 7.55 -16.90
C LEU A 233 14.06 6.22 -17.60
N VAL A 234 14.93 5.43 -16.96
CA VAL A 234 15.38 4.09 -17.39
C VAL A 234 14.49 3.02 -16.80
N ASP A 235 14.24 3.07 -15.48
CA ASP A 235 13.45 2.07 -14.76
C ASP A 235 12.72 2.66 -13.54
N THR A 236 11.70 1.97 -13.07
CA THR A 236 10.95 2.30 -11.85
C THR A 236 10.71 1.05 -11.04
N ALA A 237 11.18 1.06 -9.78
CA ALA A 237 10.88 0.02 -8.81
C ALA A 237 9.88 0.54 -7.77
N THR A 238 8.75 -0.15 -7.64
CA THR A 238 7.74 0.12 -6.62
C THR A 238 7.79 -0.93 -5.52
N PRO A 239 7.54 -0.56 -4.26
CA PRO A 239 7.62 -1.50 -3.15
C PRO A 239 6.49 -2.52 -3.16
N THR A 240 6.83 -3.78 -2.92
CA THR A 240 5.88 -4.87 -2.62
C THR A 240 5.92 -5.28 -1.14
N ASN A 241 6.87 -4.72 -0.39
CA ASN A 241 7.15 -4.96 1.01
C ASN A 241 8.00 -3.79 1.56
N ASP A 242 8.57 -3.96 2.75
CA ASP A 242 9.54 -3.08 3.44
C ASP A 242 10.89 -2.92 2.71
N SER A 243 10.94 -3.14 1.40
CA SER A 243 12.11 -2.92 0.57
C SER A 243 11.73 -2.65 -0.88
N THR A 244 12.60 -1.90 -1.55
CA THR A 244 12.55 -1.61 -2.98
C THR A 244 13.96 -1.71 -3.53
N THR A 245 14.14 -2.42 -4.63
CA THR A 245 15.44 -2.61 -5.28
C THR A 245 15.29 -2.38 -6.77
N VAL A 246 16.21 -1.63 -7.36
CA VAL A 246 16.42 -1.54 -8.81
C VAL A 246 17.73 -2.24 -9.16
N VAL A 247 17.76 -2.92 -10.30
CA VAL A 247 18.93 -3.65 -10.81
C VAL A 247 19.17 -3.21 -12.25
N PHE A 248 20.40 -2.80 -12.54
CA PHE A 248 20.87 -2.44 -13.86
C PHE A 248 21.97 -3.41 -14.29
N ASP A 249 21.79 -4.05 -15.45
CA ASP A 249 22.60 -5.21 -15.85
C ASP A 249 24.03 -4.84 -16.25
N GLU A 250 24.20 -3.93 -17.21
CA GLU A 250 25.51 -3.48 -17.72
C GLU A 250 25.39 -2.18 -18.51
N THR A 251 26.44 -1.34 -18.48
CA THR A 251 26.61 -0.17 -19.35
C THR A 251 27.47 -0.48 -20.57
N GLU A 252 27.18 0.12 -21.72
CA GLU A 252 27.96 -0.05 -22.96
C GLU A 252 29.18 0.88 -23.04
N ASP A 253 29.19 1.97 -22.26
CA ASP A 253 30.24 2.98 -22.17
C ASP A 253 30.34 3.48 -20.72
N ASP A 254 31.46 4.11 -20.34
CA ASP A 254 31.60 4.80 -19.05
C ASP A 254 30.43 5.80 -18.87
N SER A 255 29.57 5.57 -17.88
CA SER A 255 28.28 6.26 -17.73
C SER A 255 27.96 6.55 -16.26
N THR A 256 27.22 7.63 -16.04
CA THR A 256 26.67 7.97 -14.71
C THR A 256 25.15 7.77 -14.73
N PHE A 257 24.64 7.14 -13.69
CA PHE A 257 23.21 6.98 -13.47
C PHE A 257 22.76 7.73 -12.21
N TRP A 258 21.53 8.21 -12.22
CA TRP A 258 20.89 8.86 -11.07
C TRP A 258 19.80 7.97 -10.50
N VAL A 259 19.82 7.80 -9.19
CA VAL A 259 18.81 7.05 -8.44
C VAL A 259 18.02 8.05 -7.61
N ARG A 260 16.71 8.11 -7.83
CA ARG A 260 15.78 8.91 -7.03
C ARG A 260 15.00 8.00 -6.08
N VAL A 261 15.18 8.19 -4.79
CA VAL A 261 14.39 7.55 -3.73
C VAL A 261 13.32 8.54 -3.28
N PHE A 262 12.05 8.14 -3.34
CA PHE A 262 10.95 9.03 -2.97
C PHE A 262 9.76 8.25 -2.43
N SER A 263 8.87 8.94 -1.71
CA SER A 263 7.56 8.41 -1.37
C SER A 263 6.54 8.86 -2.42
N PRO A 264 5.80 7.93 -3.08
CA PRO A 264 4.71 8.30 -4.00
C PRO A 264 3.60 9.12 -3.35
N THR A 265 3.46 9.03 -2.02
CA THR A 265 2.49 9.79 -1.23
C THR A 265 3.09 11.03 -0.57
N GLY A 266 4.39 11.30 -0.79
CA GLY A 266 5.13 12.36 -0.11
C GLY A 266 5.31 12.13 1.40
N GLY A 267 5.14 10.88 1.84
CA GLY A 267 5.22 10.46 3.24
C GLY A 267 6.66 10.31 3.76
N PHE A 268 6.77 10.34 5.08
CA PHE A 268 8.03 10.21 5.82
C PHE A 268 8.45 8.74 5.98
N ASN A 269 9.76 8.46 5.95
CA ASN A 269 10.30 7.17 6.35
C ASN A 269 11.78 7.25 6.78
N ASP A 270 12.17 6.46 7.78
CA ASP A 270 13.57 6.16 8.07
C ASP A 270 13.96 4.90 7.29
N TYR A 271 15.01 4.97 6.48
CA TYR A 271 15.40 3.87 5.61
C TYR A 271 16.90 3.57 5.65
N THR A 272 17.26 2.36 5.24
CA THR A 272 18.65 1.98 4.97
C THR A 272 18.81 1.76 3.49
N PHE A 273 19.85 2.31 2.89
CA PHE A 273 20.14 2.15 1.47
C PHE A 273 21.53 1.61 1.22
N SER A 274 21.73 0.99 0.06
CA SER A 274 23.04 0.48 -0.39
C SER A 274 23.10 0.40 -1.91
N ALA A 275 24.22 0.85 -2.49
CA ALA A 275 24.61 0.55 -3.86
C ALA A 275 25.62 -0.61 -3.90
N ALA A 276 25.98 -1.08 -5.09
CA ALA A 276 26.33 -2.47 -5.44
C ALA A 276 26.84 -2.50 -6.87
N ILE A 277 28.00 -1.90 -7.17
CA ILE A 277 28.61 -1.99 -8.50
C ILE A 277 29.24 -3.38 -8.69
N TYR A 278 29.06 -3.94 -9.87
CA TYR A 278 29.59 -5.24 -10.22
C TYR A 278 29.96 -5.35 -11.69
N GLU A 279 30.91 -6.22 -12.00
CA GLU A 279 31.07 -6.73 -13.36
C GLU A 279 29.91 -7.73 -13.67
N PRO A 280 29.25 -7.71 -14.83
CA PRO A 280 28.04 -8.45 -15.17
C PRO A 280 28.28 -9.96 -15.19
N ASP A 281 29.51 -10.39 -15.52
CA ASP A 281 29.96 -11.78 -15.45
C ASP A 281 30.45 -12.19 -14.05
N SER A 282 30.53 -11.26 -13.10
CA SER A 282 30.83 -11.58 -11.71
C SER A 282 29.57 -12.07 -11.00
N GLY A 283 29.68 -13.19 -10.28
CA GLY A 283 28.62 -13.74 -9.43
C GLY A 283 28.22 -15.17 -9.73
N GLU A 284 27.70 -15.83 -8.69
CA GLU A 284 27.13 -17.17 -8.80
C GLU A 284 25.63 -17.06 -9.08
N ARG A 285 25.20 -17.57 -10.24
CA ARG A 285 23.77 -17.65 -10.57
C ARG A 285 23.12 -18.77 -9.77
N GLY A 286 22.00 -18.49 -9.15
CA GLY A 286 21.20 -19.46 -8.43
C GLY A 286 19.72 -19.27 -8.64
N THR A 287 18.97 -20.29 -8.25
CA THR A 287 17.51 -20.27 -8.29
C THR A 287 17.01 -20.71 -6.93
N VAL A 288 16.06 -19.99 -6.36
CA VAL A 288 15.32 -20.44 -5.18
C VAL A 288 13.88 -20.66 -5.56
N LEU A 289 13.35 -21.82 -5.19
CA LEU A 289 11.93 -22.09 -5.21
C LEU A 289 11.46 -22.52 -3.83
N GLY A 290 10.18 -22.36 -3.59
CA GLY A 290 9.56 -22.86 -2.38
C GLY A 290 8.08 -22.59 -2.38
N ASN A 291 7.46 -22.98 -1.27
CA ASN A 291 6.07 -22.69 -1.02
C ASN A 291 5.88 -22.24 0.42
N VAL A 292 4.94 -21.31 0.64
CA VAL A 292 4.57 -20.80 1.96
C VAL A 292 3.17 -21.29 2.29
N GLN A 293 3.04 -21.98 3.42
CA GLN A 293 1.75 -22.47 3.92
C GLN A 293 1.55 -22.11 5.38
N TYR A 294 0.30 -21.91 5.76
CA TYR A 294 -0.11 -21.78 7.15
C TYR A 294 -1.20 -22.80 7.46
N GLU A 295 -1.28 -23.20 8.72
CA GLU A 295 -2.32 -24.07 9.23
C GLU A 295 -3.52 -23.23 9.67
N ASP A 296 -4.70 -23.54 9.13
CA ASP A 296 -5.98 -22.94 9.48
C ASP A 296 -6.77 -23.91 10.39
N GLN A 297 -7.22 -23.42 11.54
CA GLN A 297 -8.07 -24.21 12.45
C GLN A 297 -9.54 -23.97 12.12
N LEU A 298 -10.21 -24.96 11.54
CA LEU A 298 -11.65 -24.89 11.35
C LEU A 298 -12.35 -25.09 12.71
N ARG A 299 -13.02 -24.05 13.22
CA ARG A 299 -13.89 -24.13 14.39
C ARG A 299 -15.33 -23.80 13.97
N GLY A 300 -16.23 -24.78 14.06
CA GLY A 300 -17.64 -24.64 13.69
C GLY A 300 -18.54 -25.69 14.35
N ALA A 301 -19.86 -25.43 14.38
CA ALA A 301 -20.87 -26.23 15.09
C ALA A 301 -21.01 -27.70 14.64
N ASP A 302 -20.45 -28.05 13.47
CA ASP A 302 -20.41 -29.42 12.93
C ASP A 302 -19.14 -30.19 13.33
N VAL A 303 -18.22 -29.56 14.07
CA VAL A 303 -17.07 -30.23 14.67
C VAL A 303 -17.54 -30.94 15.94
N VAL A 304 -17.85 -32.23 15.79
CA VAL A 304 -18.13 -33.15 16.91
C VAL A 304 -17.07 -32.94 17.99
N ILE A 305 -17.56 -32.75 19.23
CA ILE A 305 -16.78 -32.63 20.47
C ILE A 305 -15.50 -33.47 20.39
N GLY A 306 -14.34 -32.80 20.30
CA GLY A 306 -13.03 -33.42 20.53
C GLY A 306 -12.03 -33.48 19.37
N GLY A 307 -12.27 -32.89 18.20
CA GLY A 307 -11.25 -32.83 17.15
C GLY A 307 -11.28 -31.57 16.32
N ALA A 308 -10.39 -30.60 16.61
CA ALA A 308 -10.12 -29.52 15.67
C ALA A 308 -9.65 -30.14 14.35
N THR A 309 -10.36 -29.89 13.24
CA THR A 309 -9.87 -30.26 11.92
C THR A 309 -9.00 -29.11 11.43
N THR A 310 -7.73 -29.40 11.18
CA THR A 310 -6.80 -28.40 10.64
C THR A 310 -6.63 -28.62 9.15
N ARG A 311 -6.46 -27.51 8.42
CA ARG A 311 -6.18 -27.52 6.97
C ARG A 311 -4.95 -26.67 6.71
N TRP A 312 -4.02 -27.20 5.93
CA TRP A 312 -2.92 -26.42 5.38
C TRP A 312 -3.42 -25.62 4.18
N LEU A 313 -3.23 -24.32 4.24
CA LEU A 313 -3.60 -23.37 3.20
C LEU A 313 -2.35 -22.66 2.68
N PRO A 314 -2.33 -22.27 1.40
CA PRO A 314 -1.25 -21.44 0.87
C PRO A 314 -1.34 -20.03 1.46
N ALA A 315 -0.19 -19.42 1.78
CA ALA A 315 -0.13 -17.98 2.02
C ALA A 315 0.03 -17.29 0.67
N ARG A 316 -1.03 -16.67 0.15
CA ARG A 316 -1.07 -16.10 -1.20
C ARG A 316 -0.62 -14.64 -1.21
N GLN A 317 0.06 -14.23 -2.27
CA GLN A 317 0.48 -12.85 -2.50
C GLN A 317 1.30 -12.28 -1.35
N VAL A 318 2.10 -13.11 -0.67
CA VAL A 318 3.00 -12.63 0.41
C VAL A 318 4.40 -12.40 -0.14
N PRO A 319 5.10 -11.36 0.33
CA PRO A 319 6.43 -11.02 -0.15
C PRO A 319 7.51 -11.96 0.36
N ILE A 320 8.43 -12.24 -0.55
CA ILE A 320 9.63 -13.04 -0.38
C ILE A 320 10.84 -12.16 -0.69
N SER A 321 11.85 -12.17 0.17
CA SER A 321 13.11 -11.46 -0.04
C SER A 321 14.29 -12.41 0.10
N LEU A 322 15.22 -12.41 -0.85
CA LEU A 322 16.53 -13.03 -0.70
C LEU A 322 17.48 -12.01 -0.09
N ILE A 323 17.99 -12.32 1.10
CA ILE A 323 18.85 -11.43 1.88
C ILE A 323 20.25 -12.03 1.97
N ARG A 324 21.26 -11.26 1.56
CA ARG A 324 22.65 -11.59 1.78
C ARG A 324 23.03 -11.29 3.24
N VAL A 325 23.58 -12.27 3.94
CA VAL A 325 23.69 -12.23 5.41
C VAL A 325 24.77 -11.26 5.90
N ASN A 326 25.89 -11.15 5.19
CA ASN A 326 27.04 -10.36 5.64
C ASN A 326 26.75 -8.85 5.70
N ASP A 327 25.87 -8.35 4.83
CA ASP A 327 25.54 -6.92 4.71
C ASP A 327 24.03 -6.63 4.76
N GLN A 328 23.20 -7.66 4.97
CA GLN A 328 21.74 -7.57 5.03
C GLN A 328 21.08 -7.03 3.75
N ARG A 329 21.76 -7.13 2.60
CA ARG A 329 21.26 -6.63 1.32
C ARG A 329 20.16 -7.53 0.76
N VAL A 330 19.06 -6.94 0.28
CA VAL A 330 18.06 -7.65 -0.53
C VAL A 330 18.59 -7.78 -1.95
N ILE A 331 18.94 -9.00 -2.36
CA ILE A 331 19.53 -9.26 -3.68
C ILE A 331 18.49 -9.68 -4.73
N ALA A 332 17.31 -10.11 -4.28
CA ALA A 332 16.15 -10.39 -5.12
C ALA A 332 14.89 -10.44 -4.27
N SER A 333 13.73 -10.23 -4.89
CA SER A 333 12.43 -10.36 -4.23
C SER A 333 11.41 -11.00 -5.18
N ALA A 334 10.36 -11.58 -4.60
CA ALA A 334 9.17 -12.02 -5.35
C ALA A 334 7.95 -12.02 -4.44
N MET A 335 6.81 -12.43 -5.00
CA MET A 335 5.57 -12.66 -4.28
C MET A 335 5.16 -14.12 -4.48
N THR A 336 4.49 -14.70 -3.48
CA THR A 336 3.85 -16.01 -3.67
C THR A 336 2.64 -15.91 -4.60
N ASP A 337 2.44 -16.92 -5.43
CA ASP A 337 1.26 -17.04 -6.28
C ASP A 337 0.00 -17.47 -5.49
N ASP A 338 -1.09 -17.75 -6.21
CA ASP A 338 -2.34 -18.24 -5.59
C ASP A 338 -2.22 -19.65 -4.97
N ASN A 339 -1.15 -20.39 -5.27
CA ASN A 339 -0.81 -21.68 -4.66
C ASN A 339 0.20 -21.53 -3.52
N GLY A 340 0.62 -20.30 -3.19
CA GLY A 340 1.63 -20.03 -2.18
C GLY A 340 3.04 -20.36 -2.66
N GLU A 341 3.24 -20.62 -3.95
CA GLU A 341 4.53 -20.96 -4.55
C GLU A 341 5.28 -19.70 -4.98
N TYR A 342 6.61 -19.74 -4.93
CA TYR A 342 7.46 -18.67 -5.42
C TYR A 342 8.69 -19.22 -6.15
N HIS A 343 9.22 -18.41 -7.06
CA HIS A 343 10.41 -18.73 -7.87
C HIS A 343 11.23 -17.45 -8.06
N ILE A 344 12.51 -17.52 -7.68
CA ILE A 344 13.43 -16.38 -7.73
C ILE A 344 14.73 -16.83 -8.38
N ASP A 345 15.00 -16.31 -9.58
CA ASP A 345 16.32 -16.35 -10.18
C ASP A 345 17.13 -15.17 -9.65
N TYR A 346 18.36 -15.44 -9.21
CA TYR A 346 19.22 -14.41 -8.63
C TYR A 346 20.67 -14.59 -9.06
N VAL A 347 21.41 -13.49 -9.03
CA VAL A 347 22.86 -13.50 -9.16
C VAL A 347 23.45 -13.08 -7.82
N HIS A 348 24.14 -14.00 -7.17
CA HIS A 348 24.81 -13.72 -5.91
C HIS A 348 26.23 -13.24 -6.16
N ARG A 349 26.43 -11.96 -5.89
CA ARG A 349 27.73 -11.28 -5.97
C ARG A 349 28.24 -11.06 -4.54
N GLY A 350 29.55 -10.88 -4.31
CA GLY A 350 30.08 -10.49 -2.99
C GLY A 350 30.25 -11.60 -1.92
N GLY A 351 29.92 -12.85 -2.23
CA GLY A 351 30.09 -13.99 -1.32
C GLY A 351 29.26 -13.89 -0.03
N GLY A 352 29.42 -14.90 0.85
CA GLY A 352 28.63 -15.02 2.07
C GLY A 352 27.34 -15.80 1.87
N ASP A 353 26.67 -16.10 2.98
CA ASP A 353 25.43 -16.86 2.93
C ASP A 353 24.26 -15.96 2.47
N VAL A 354 23.32 -16.57 1.75
CA VAL A 354 22.03 -15.98 1.39
C VAL A 354 20.94 -16.68 2.19
N ILE A 355 19.92 -15.95 2.65
CA ILE A 355 18.73 -16.48 3.31
C ILE A 355 17.47 -16.01 2.59
N VAL A 356 16.36 -16.72 2.79
CA VAL A 356 15.03 -16.30 2.34
C VAL A 356 14.27 -15.75 3.53
N GLU A 357 13.72 -14.55 3.41
CA GLU A 357 12.79 -13.94 4.35
C GLU A 357 11.38 -13.93 3.77
N VAL A 358 10.38 -14.33 4.57
CA VAL A 358 8.95 -14.23 4.25
C VAL A 358 8.32 -13.26 5.24
N SER A 359 7.54 -12.30 4.75
CA SER A 359 6.88 -11.28 5.59
C SER A 359 5.36 -11.43 5.57
N ALA A 360 4.71 -11.26 6.72
CA ALA A 360 3.26 -11.28 6.85
C ALA A 360 2.66 -9.91 6.47
N SER A 361 2.79 -9.56 5.19
CA SER A 361 2.25 -8.34 4.60
C SER A 361 1.70 -8.59 3.20
N LEU A 362 0.91 -7.65 2.70
CA LEU A 362 0.41 -7.57 1.33
C LEU A 362 0.62 -6.16 0.81
N ALA A 363 0.98 -6.05 -0.47
CA ALA A 363 0.89 -4.80 -1.20
C ALA A 363 0.36 -5.09 -2.61
N GLY A 364 -0.58 -4.27 -3.07
CA GLY A 364 -1.12 -4.31 -4.42
C GLY A 364 -1.73 -2.97 -4.83
N PRO A 365 -2.20 -2.85 -6.07
CA PRO A 365 -2.83 -1.61 -6.53
C PRO A 365 -4.06 -1.28 -5.69
N GLY A 366 -4.03 -0.18 -4.95
CA GLY A 366 -5.14 0.26 -4.10
C GLY A 366 -5.27 -0.49 -2.77
N TYR A 367 -4.30 -1.30 -2.35
CA TYR A 367 -4.34 -1.85 -0.99
C TYR A 367 -2.95 -2.17 -0.45
N ARG A 368 -2.78 -1.94 0.84
CA ARG A 368 -1.61 -2.35 1.62
C ARG A 368 -2.06 -2.92 2.96
N MET A 369 -1.32 -3.92 3.42
CA MET A 369 -1.56 -4.52 4.72
C MET A 369 -0.28 -5.05 5.34
N ALA A 370 -0.10 -4.82 6.63
CA ALA A 370 0.95 -5.46 7.42
C ALA A 370 0.38 -6.04 8.71
N VAL A 371 0.86 -7.23 9.09
CA VAL A 371 0.61 -7.78 10.42
C VAL A 371 1.83 -7.48 11.30
N ILE A 372 1.66 -6.60 12.26
CA ILE A 372 2.75 -6.08 13.11
C ILE A 372 2.70 -6.65 14.53
N ASN A 373 3.88 -6.77 15.14
CA ASN A 373 4.03 -7.14 16.54
C ASN A 373 4.25 -5.90 17.42
N ASN A 374 3.31 -5.62 18.32
CA ASN A 374 3.37 -4.47 19.24
C ASN A 374 4.39 -4.67 20.39
N GLU A 375 4.90 -5.89 20.59
CA GLU A 375 5.93 -6.18 21.60
C GLU A 375 7.36 -5.94 21.07
N THR A 376 7.54 -5.90 19.75
CA THR A 376 8.83 -5.69 19.08
C THR A 376 8.74 -4.53 18.09
N GLU A 377 8.70 -3.30 18.61
CA GLU A 377 8.89 -2.07 17.83
C GLU A 377 7.89 -1.82 16.68
N ASN A 378 6.67 -2.40 16.73
CA ASN A 378 5.70 -2.35 15.63
C ASN A 378 6.21 -2.96 14.31
N ALA A 379 7.20 -3.85 14.38
CA ALA A 379 7.75 -4.48 13.18
C ALA A 379 6.79 -5.52 12.58
N VAL A 380 6.78 -5.61 11.25
CA VAL A 380 6.08 -6.67 10.50
C VAL A 380 6.58 -8.06 10.93
N HIS A 381 5.67 -8.98 11.17
CA HIS A 381 5.99 -10.38 11.45
C HIS A 381 6.71 -11.04 10.28
N ARG A 382 7.90 -11.63 10.54
CA ARG A 382 8.78 -12.22 9.51
C ARG A 382 9.31 -13.58 9.93
N SER A 383 9.61 -14.42 8.94
CA SER A 383 10.37 -15.68 9.11
C SER A 383 11.55 -15.72 8.17
N ARG A 384 12.66 -16.32 8.61
CA ARG A 384 13.87 -16.49 7.82
C ARG A 384 14.22 -17.97 7.68
N SER A 385 14.65 -18.38 6.49
CA SER A 385 15.25 -19.69 6.28
C SER A 385 16.63 -19.77 6.95
N ILE A 386 17.19 -20.98 7.03
CA ILE A 386 18.64 -21.13 7.16
C ILE A 386 19.34 -20.66 5.87
N ALA A 387 20.66 -20.57 5.89
CA ALA A 387 21.45 -20.21 4.71
C ALA A 387 21.18 -21.17 3.55
N LEU A 388 21.02 -20.64 2.33
CA LEU A 388 20.79 -21.41 1.11
C LEU A 388 21.92 -22.42 0.86
N SER A 389 23.16 -22.05 1.16
CA SER A 389 24.34 -22.94 1.12
C SER A 389 24.19 -24.20 1.97
N GLN A 390 23.30 -24.18 2.96
CA GLN A 390 22.99 -25.30 3.86
C GLN A 390 21.72 -26.06 3.45
N LEU A 391 20.93 -25.54 2.50
CA LEU A 391 19.73 -26.19 2.01
C LEU A 391 20.07 -27.26 0.95
N PRO A 392 19.25 -28.32 0.85
CA PRO A 392 19.41 -29.31 -0.22
C PRO A 392 19.28 -28.65 -1.60
N ALA A 393 20.28 -28.82 -2.45
CA ALA A 393 20.21 -28.40 -3.84
C ALA A 393 19.58 -29.50 -4.71
N SER A 394 18.56 -29.15 -5.51
CA SER A 394 17.88 -30.07 -6.43
C SER A 394 18.64 -30.26 -7.73
N ASN A 395 19.28 -29.19 -8.26
CA ASN A 395 20.09 -29.20 -9.48
C ASN A 395 21.23 -28.15 -9.44
N GLY A 396 22.36 -28.48 -8.82
CA GLY A 396 23.50 -27.57 -8.75
C GLY A 396 23.24 -26.38 -7.82
N ASN A 397 22.71 -25.27 -8.36
CA ASN A 397 22.48 -24.00 -7.67
C ASN A 397 20.99 -23.70 -7.41
N GLU A 398 20.14 -24.70 -7.60
CA GLU A 398 18.71 -24.62 -7.33
C GLU A 398 18.44 -25.06 -5.87
N HIS A 399 17.92 -24.16 -5.04
CA HIS A 399 17.64 -24.40 -3.62
C HIS A 399 16.13 -24.42 -3.34
N ASN A 400 15.70 -25.34 -2.48
CA ASN A 400 14.31 -25.40 -2.02
C ASN A 400 14.17 -24.84 -0.59
N ALA A 401 13.40 -23.77 -0.44
CA ALA A 401 13.15 -23.07 0.83
C ALA A 401 11.64 -22.92 1.13
N SER A 402 10.96 -24.01 1.46
CA SER A 402 9.54 -23.96 1.85
C SER A 402 9.32 -23.63 3.33
N PHE A 403 8.21 -22.93 3.62
CA PHE A 403 7.80 -22.49 4.95
C PHE A 403 6.43 -23.08 5.32
N ARG A 404 6.31 -23.53 6.57
CA ARG A 404 5.04 -24.03 7.14
C ARG A 404 4.84 -23.43 8.53
N PHE A 405 3.76 -22.67 8.70
CA PHE A 405 3.43 -22.01 9.96
C PHE A 405 2.24 -22.68 10.63
N GLU A 406 2.47 -23.29 11.79
CA GLU A 406 1.41 -23.92 12.58
C GLU A 406 0.47 -22.88 13.19
N ALA A 407 -0.81 -23.23 13.35
CA ALA A 407 -1.83 -22.30 13.82
C ALA A 407 -1.59 -21.85 15.27
N GLN A 408 -0.91 -22.67 16.06
CA GLN A 408 -0.50 -22.37 17.44
C GLN A 408 0.83 -21.63 17.52
N GLY A 409 1.50 -21.43 16.38
CA GLY A 409 2.72 -20.65 16.25
C GLY A 409 2.44 -19.17 16.12
N GLU A 410 3.47 -18.35 16.33
CA GLU A 410 3.40 -16.89 16.23
C GLU A 410 2.98 -16.42 14.83
N LEU A 411 3.49 -17.08 13.79
CA LEU A 411 3.27 -16.66 12.40
C LEU A 411 2.04 -17.30 11.74
N GLY A 412 1.51 -18.40 12.27
CA GLY A 412 0.35 -19.07 11.67
C GLY A 412 -0.90 -18.18 11.69
N GLY A 413 -1.12 -17.47 12.79
CA GLY A 413 -2.16 -16.46 12.90
C GLY A 413 -1.93 -15.28 11.96
N ALA A 414 -0.70 -14.76 11.90
CA ALA A 414 -0.36 -13.63 11.02
C ALA A 414 -0.66 -13.95 9.55
N PHE A 415 -0.15 -15.07 9.01
CA PHE A 415 -0.40 -15.46 7.63
C PHE A 415 -1.86 -15.85 7.34
N ASN A 416 -2.61 -16.33 8.34
CA ASN A 416 -4.05 -16.52 8.22
C ASN A 416 -4.75 -15.17 8.00
N ILE A 417 -4.43 -14.16 8.81
CA ILE A 417 -4.99 -12.81 8.67
C ILE A 417 -4.63 -12.24 7.30
N THR A 418 -3.36 -12.33 6.91
CA THR A 418 -2.88 -11.87 5.60
C THR A 418 -3.70 -12.49 4.46
N ASP A 419 -3.78 -13.82 4.40
CA ASP A 419 -4.49 -14.53 3.33
C ASP A 419 -6.01 -14.25 3.30
N ARG A 420 -6.65 -14.13 4.46
CA ARG A 420 -8.08 -13.82 4.56
C ARG A 420 -8.38 -12.37 4.17
N THR A 421 -7.48 -11.46 4.50
CA THR A 421 -7.60 -10.06 4.11
C THR A 421 -7.42 -9.90 2.60
N LEU A 422 -6.57 -10.70 1.96
CA LEU A 422 -6.48 -10.71 0.49
C LEU A 422 -7.83 -11.04 -0.17
N ASP A 423 -8.56 -12.05 0.33
CA ASP A 423 -9.90 -12.36 -0.19
C ASP A 423 -10.86 -11.19 0.01
N ALA A 424 -10.77 -10.48 1.14
CA ALA A 424 -11.57 -9.28 1.41
C ALA A 424 -11.22 -8.15 0.42
N PHE A 425 -9.94 -7.84 0.19
CA PHE A 425 -9.53 -6.84 -0.78
C PHE A 425 -9.96 -7.20 -2.20
N ARG A 426 -9.80 -8.46 -2.62
CA ARG A 426 -10.26 -8.94 -3.93
C ARG A 426 -11.77 -8.81 -4.10
N PHE A 427 -12.54 -9.04 -3.03
CA PHE A 427 -13.98 -8.83 -3.03
C PHE A 427 -14.33 -7.34 -3.15
N ILE A 428 -13.70 -6.48 -2.35
CA ILE A 428 -13.92 -5.03 -2.35
C ILE A 428 -13.60 -4.45 -3.72
N ALA A 429 -12.46 -4.81 -4.32
CA ALA A 429 -12.02 -4.31 -5.62
C ALA A 429 -12.99 -4.65 -6.78
N GLN A 430 -13.86 -5.65 -6.62
CA GLN A 430 -14.91 -5.97 -7.60
C GLN A 430 -16.16 -5.10 -7.47
N HIS A 431 -16.35 -4.45 -6.32
CA HIS A 431 -17.59 -3.77 -5.95
C HIS A 431 -17.41 -2.28 -5.64
N ALA A 432 -16.18 -1.85 -5.34
CA ALA A 432 -15.81 -0.47 -5.04
C ALA A 432 -14.69 0.01 -5.98
N ARG A 433 -14.59 1.32 -6.18
CA ARG A 433 -13.45 1.91 -6.88
C ARG A 433 -12.17 1.67 -6.07
N PRO A 434 -10.99 1.56 -6.72
CA PRO A 434 -9.73 1.46 -5.97
C PRO A 434 -9.52 2.76 -5.19
N ALA A 435 -9.75 2.72 -3.88
CA ALA A 435 -9.17 3.65 -2.92
C ALA A 435 -7.88 3.01 -2.41
N ASP A 436 -6.84 3.79 -2.10
CA ASP A 436 -5.63 3.25 -1.46
C ASP A 436 -5.95 2.82 -0.02
N LEU A 437 -6.38 1.56 0.14
CA LEU A 437 -6.73 0.99 1.44
C LEU A 437 -5.46 0.64 2.21
N ASP A 438 -5.19 1.34 3.30
CA ASP A 438 -4.15 0.95 4.25
C ASP A 438 -4.74 0.23 5.45
N LEU A 439 -4.29 -1.00 5.68
CA LEU A 439 -4.68 -1.78 6.84
C LEU A 439 -3.46 -2.26 7.63
N THR A 440 -3.17 -1.59 8.74
CA THR A 440 -2.22 -2.13 9.73
C THR A 440 -2.96 -2.97 10.76
N VAL A 441 -2.62 -4.26 10.83
CA VAL A 441 -3.20 -5.19 11.81
C VAL A 441 -2.18 -5.46 12.91
N VAL A 442 -2.49 -5.02 14.12
CA VAL A 442 -1.74 -5.43 15.30
C VAL A 442 -2.21 -6.82 15.71
N TRP A 443 -1.34 -7.82 15.60
CA TRP A 443 -1.63 -9.16 16.10
C TRP A 443 -0.89 -9.42 17.41
N GLN A 444 -1.63 -9.89 18.41
CA GLN A 444 -1.07 -10.33 19.69
C GLN A 444 -1.54 -11.75 19.99
N ARG A 445 -0.63 -12.55 20.55
CA ARG A 445 -0.96 -13.91 20.97
C ARG A 445 -1.86 -13.88 22.21
N GLY A 446 -3.16 -14.03 22.03
CA GLY A 446 -4.11 -14.16 23.14
C GLY A 446 -4.32 -15.60 23.63
N THR A 447 -4.90 -15.75 24.83
CA THR A 447 -5.39 -17.06 25.32
C THR A 447 -6.77 -17.31 24.71
N PRO A 448 -6.99 -18.39 23.93
CA PRO A 448 -8.27 -18.61 23.27
C PRO A 448 -9.39 -18.89 24.27
N HIS A 449 -10.47 -18.11 24.24
CA HIS A 449 -11.73 -18.46 24.89
C HIS A 449 -12.58 -19.39 24.01
N GLU A 450 -13.60 -20.04 24.61
CA GLU A 450 -14.56 -20.92 23.93
C GLU A 450 -15.53 -20.19 22.97
N CYS A 451 -15.34 -18.89 22.73
CA CYS A 451 -16.10 -18.11 21.76
C CYS A 451 -15.22 -17.70 20.58
N THR A 452 -15.77 -17.81 19.38
CA THR A 452 -15.10 -17.77 18.07
C THR A 452 -14.48 -16.42 17.65
N SER A 453 -14.36 -15.44 18.55
CA SER A 453 -13.75 -14.13 18.22
C SER A 453 -13.38 -13.22 19.41
N CYS A 454 -13.29 -13.71 20.65
CA CYS A 454 -12.93 -12.84 21.79
C CYS A 454 -11.55 -13.18 22.38
N TYR A 455 -10.69 -12.17 22.51
CA TYR A 455 -9.44 -12.22 23.28
C TYR A 455 -9.57 -11.41 24.58
N VAL A 456 -8.89 -11.84 25.64
CA VAL A 456 -8.75 -11.08 26.90
C VAL A 456 -7.29 -10.68 27.03
N ASN A 457 -7.03 -9.39 27.27
CA ASN A 457 -5.70 -8.90 27.60
C ASN A 457 -5.19 -9.61 28.87
N GLY A 458 -4.03 -10.26 28.76
CA GLY A 458 -3.31 -10.77 29.92
C GLY A 458 -2.84 -9.58 30.76
N THR A 459 -3.16 -9.60 32.05
CA THR A 459 -2.71 -8.63 33.07
C THR A 459 -1.20 -8.46 33.11
#